data_AF-A0A023B7M4-F1
#
_entry.id   AF-A0A023B7M4-F1
#
_cell.length_a   1.000
_cell.length_b   1.000
_cell.length_c   1.000
_cell.angle_alpha   90.00
_cell.angle_beta   90.00
_cell.angle_gamma   90.00
#
_symmetry.space_group_name_H-M   'P 1'
#
loop_
_entity.id
_entity.type
_entity.pdbx_description
1 polymer ?
#
loop_
_entity_poly.entity_id
_entity_poly.type
_entity_poly.pdbx_seq_one_letter_code
_entity_poly.pdbx_strand_id
1 'polypeptide(L)'
;NLWRPEMSLRRWDAGDFVNFNGLNPRSFKAALDRELSQFQGYSQHDSQELMSGLIDILVGAGAAYSQTEDIDSKTVKQNGESKLWRDHWKIYQQAFSAPYRPLHKLFHGFGSASIECLTCGEFNIKMEPITLLSLPILNDQNQPLTSLSKALEYYFKPEIL
;
A
#
# COMPACT_ATOMS: atom_id res chain seq x y z
N ASN A 1 21.94 -1.72 5.66
CA ASN A 1 22.86 -2.74 5.10
C ASN A 1 22.15 -3.92 4.41
N LEU A 2 20.95 -3.74 3.83
CA LEU A 2 20.16 -4.84 3.24
C LEU A 2 20.25 -4.95 1.71
N TRP A 3 20.83 -3.97 1.02
CA TRP A 3 20.95 -3.97 -0.43
C TRP A 3 22.42 -4.14 -0.84
N ARG A 4 22.78 -5.33 -1.33
CA ARG A 4 24.03 -5.52 -2.09
C ARG A 4 23.67 -5.52 -3.57
N PRO A 5 24.33 -4.70 -4.42
CA PRO A 5 24.07 -4.65 -5.87
C PRO A 5 24.18 -6.01 -6.55
N GLU A 6 24.97 -6.92 -6.00
CA GLU A 6 25.18 -8.26 -6.54
C GLU A 6 24.03 -9.27 -6.30
N MET A 7 22.98 -8.92 -5.54
CA MET A 7 21.78 -9.77 -5.41
C MET A 7 20.72 -9.54 -6.49
N SER A 8 20.81 -8.47 -7.29
CA SER A 8 19.84 -8.12 -8.35
C SER A 8 20.33 -8.37 -9.78
N LEU A 9 21.59 -8.77 -9.96
CA LEU A 9 22.26 -8.76 -11.26
C LEU A 9 22.31 -10.11 -12.00
N ARG A 10 21.52 -11.12 -11.61
CA ARG A 10 21.53 -12.39 -12.34
C ARG A 10 20.57 -12.47 -13.53
N ARG A 11 19.84 -11.40 -13.88
CA ARG A 11 18.80 -11.56 -14.92
C ARG A 11 18.29 -10.26 -15.55
N TRP A 12 19.07 -9.67 -16.45
CA TRP A 12 18.57 -8.95 -17.65
C TRP A 12 19.60 -8.97 -18.80
N ASP A 13 20.59 -9.88 -18.80
CA ASP A 13 21.52 -10.02 -19.91
C ASP A 13 20.89 -10.88 -21.01
N ALA A 14 20.78 -10.32 -22.22
CA ALA A 14 20.15 -10.95 -23.38
C ALA A 14 20.79 -12.30 -23.80
N GLY A 15 21.98 -12.63 -23.28
CA GLY A 15 22.68 -13.89 -23.53
C GLY A 15 22.16 -15.09 -22.73
N ASP A 16 21.41 -14.88 -21.65
CA ASP A 16 20.98 -15.94 -20.72
C ASP A 16 19.66 -16.64 -21.12
N PHE A 17 18.98 -16.18 -22.18
CA PHE A 17 17.69 -16.73 -22.60
C PHE A 17 17.78 -18.10 -23.31
N VAL A 18 18.98 -18.60 -23.58
CA VAL A 18 19.18 -19.80 -24.42
C VAL A 18 19.04 -21.12 -23.65
N ASN A 19 19.06 -21.13 -22.30
CA ASN A 19 18.90 -22.37 -21.49
C ASN A 19 18.39 -22.08 -20.06
N PHE A 20 17.13 -21.71 -19.90
CA PHE A 20 16.59 -21.35 -18.58
C PHE A 20 15.78 -22.49 -17.92
N ASN A 21 16.44 -23.37 -17.18
CA ASN A 21 15.81 -24.38 -16.30
C ASN A 21 15.40 -23.78 -14.94
N GLY A 22 14.57 -22.72 -14.93
CA GLY A 22 14.06 -22.07 -13.71
C GLY A 22 15.13 -21.40 -12.83
N LEU A 23 14.74 -20.36 -12.07
CA LEU A 23 15.58 -19.83 -10.99
C LEU A 23 15.12 -20.42 -9.66
N ASN A 24 16.07 -20.80 -8.80
CA ASN A 24 15.78 -21.25 -7.44
C ASN A 24 16.06 -20.12 -6.42
N PRO A 25 15.02 -19.49 -5.83
CA PRO A 25 15.17 -18.29 -5.00
C PRO A 25 15.50 -18.59 -3.52
N ARG A 26 16.36 -19.58 -3.22
CA ARG A 26 16.63 -19.98 -1.81
C ARG A 26 17.19 -18.85 -0.95
N SER A 27 18.12 -18.07 -1.50
CA SER A 27 18.70 -16.92 -0.80
C SER A 27 17.65 -15.85 -0.49
N PHE A 28 16.73 -15.61 -1.44
CA PHE A 28 15.60 -14.72 -1.25
C PHE A 28 14.65 -15.26 -0.17
N LYS A 29 14.27 -16.54 -0.22
CA LYS A 29 13.42 -17.17 0.81
C LYS A 29 14.05 -17.08 2.21
N ALA A 30 15.35 -17.31 2.33
CA ALA A 30 16.05 -17.19 3.62
C ALA A 30 16.05 -15.74 4.16
N ALA A 31 16.16 -14.74 3.28
CA ALA A 31 16.03 -13.34 3.68
C ALA A 31 14.57 -13.01 4.08
N LEU A 32 13.59 -13.46 3.28
CA LEU A 32 12.17 -13.29 3.58
C LEU A 32 11.81 -13.84 4.96
N ASP A 33 12.23 -15.06 5.27
CA ASP A 33 11.96 -15.74 6.54
C ASP A 33 12.52 -15.00 7.76
N ARG A 34 13.62 -14.25 7.57
CA ARG A 34 14.23 -13.45 8.63
C ARG A 34 13.47 -12.15 8.88
N GLU A 35 13.00 -11.50 7.81
CA GLU A 35 12.38 -10.17 7.92
C GLU A 35 10.86 -10.25 8.14
N LEU A 36 10.17 -11.29 7.64
CA LEU A 36 8.73 -11.50 7.77
C LEU A 36 8.44 -12.90 8.33
N SER A 37 8.37 -13.01 9.66
CA SER A 37 8.19 -14.29 10.36
C SER A 37 6.92 -15.05 9.95
N GLN A 38 5.87 -14.35 9.51
CA GLN A 38 4.62 -14.96 9.05
C GLN A 38 4.76 -15.84 7.79
N PHE A 39 5.82 -15.65 6.99
CA PHE A 39 6.11 -16.45 5.79
C PHE A 39 7.12 -17.58 6.02
N GLN A 40 7.50 -17.82 7.28
CA GLN A 40 8.40 -18.92 7.62
C GLN A 40 7.76 -20.29 7.33
N GLY A 41 8.61 -21.25 6.97
CA GLY A 41 8.18 -22.59 6.61
C GLY A 41 7.77 -22.72 5.14
N TYR A 42 6.86 -23.65 4.86
CA TYR A 42 6.52 -24.11 3.51
C TYR A 42 5.00 -24.22 3.27
N SER A 43 4.20 -23.54 4.10
CA SER A 43 2.75 -23.42 3.88
C SER A 43 2.44 -22.56 2.65
N GLN A 44 1.20 -22.65 2.16
CA GLN A 44 0.70 -21.69 1.19
C GLN A 44 0.38 -20.37 1.90
N HIS A 45 0.60 -19.26 1.20
CA HIS A 45 0.40 -17.91 1.72
C HIS A 45 -0.31 -17.04 0.68
N ASP A 46 -0.96 -15.97 1.13
CA ASP A 46 -1.54 -14.96 0.26
C ASP A 46 -0.42 -14.14 -0.41
N SER A 47 -0.44 -14.11 -1.74
CA SER A 47 0.50 -13.33 -2.54
C SER A 47 0.38 -11.81 -2.32
N GLN A 48 -0.83 -11.32 -2.01
CA GLN A 48 -1.06 -9.90 -1.73
C GLN A 48 -0.42 -9.50 -0.40
N GLU A 49 -0.52 -10.35 0.61
CA GLU A 49 0.11 -10.13 1.91
C GLU A 49 1.64 -10.12 1.77
N LEU A 50 2.18 -11.08 1.02
CA LEU A 50 3.61 -11.15 0.72
C LEU A 50 4.10 -9.90 -0.01
N MET A 51 3.37 -9.44 -1.02
CA MET A 51 3.72 -8.24 -1.79
C MET A 51 3.71 -6.99 -0.90
N SER A 52 2.68 -6.81 -0.09
CA SER A 52 2.55 -5.68 0.82
C SER A 52 3.70 -5.65 1.84
N GLY A 53 3.97 -6.78 2.49
CA GLY A 53 5.07 -6.89 3.45
C GLY A 53 6.46 -6.65 2.83
N LEU A 54 6.68 -7.12 1.60
CA LEU A 54 7.91 -6.86 0.86
C LEU A 54 8.09 -5.38 0.54
N ILE A 55 7.04 -4.70 0.07
CA ILE A 55 7.10 -3.26 -0.22
C ILE A 55 7.41 -2.49 1.07
N ASP A 56 6.77 -2.84 2.18
CA ASP A 56 6.98 -2.17 3.46
C ASP A 56 8.42 -2.32 3.95
N ILE A 57 9.02 -3.50 3.84
CA ILE A 57 10.45 -3.70 4.17
C ILE A 57 11.36 -2.90 3.25
N LEU A 58 11.12 -2.96 1.94
CA LEU A 58 11.99 -2.32 0.95
C LEU A 58 11.93 -0.79 1.03
N VAL A 59 10.76 -0.23 1.33
CA VAL A 59 10.56 1.21 1.53
C VAL A 59 11.02 1.64 2.93
N GLY A 60 11.08 0.70 3.89
CA GLY A 60 11.32 1.00 5.30
C GLY A 60 10.12 1.70 5.93
N ALA A 61 8.91 1.20 5.63
CA ALA A 61 7.62 1.78 5.96
C ALA A 61 7.28 1.78 7.47
N GLY A 62 8.11 1.20 8.34
CA GLY A 62 7.92 1.30 9.80
C GLY A 62 7.84 2.76 10.32
N ALA A 63 8.39 3.74 9.58
CA ALA A 63 8.28 5.17 9.88
C ALA A 63 7.14 5.91 9.14
N ALA A 64 6.41 5.21 8.26
CA ALA A 64 5.32 5.75 7.43
C ALA A 64 4.01 5.86 8.19
N TYR A 65 3.65 4.78 8.89
CA TYR A 65 2.40 4.64 9.63
C TYR A 65 2.28 5.64 10.78
N SER A 66 3.38 6.23 11.25
CA SER A 66 3.35 7.28 12.27
C SER A 66 2.89 8.65 11.76
N GLN A 67 2.53 8.78 10.48
CA GLN A 67 2.07 10.04 9.87
C GLN A 67 0.58 10.07 9.54
N THR A 68 -0.18 9.06 9.97
CA THR A 68 -1.65 9.11 9.86
C THR A 68 -2.18 10.10 10.88
N GLU A 69 -2.96 11.07 10.41
CA GLU A 69 -3.61 12.06 11.27
C GLU A 69 -5.13 11.98 11.09
N ASP A 70 -5.83 11.90 12.22
CA ASP A 70 -7.28 11.98 12.31
C ASP A 70 -7.68 13.45 12.47
N ILE A 71 -8.52 13.95 11.57
CA ILE A 71 -8.91 15.35 11.52
C ILE A 71 -10.38 15.47 11.86
N ASP A 72 -10.70 16.18 12.94
CA ASP A 72 -12.07 16.38 13.37
C ASP A 72 -12.84 17.38 12.49
N SER A 73 -14.18 17.33 12.58
CA SER A 73 -15.07 18.20 11.81
C SER A 73 -14.83 19.70 12.03
N LYS A 74 -14.37 20.10 13.23
CA LYS A 74 -14.13 21.51 13.57
C LYS A 74 -12.88 22.01 12.88
N THR A 75 -11.80 21.23 12.89
CA THR A 75 -10.56 21.52 12.19
C THR A 75 -10.80 21.62 10.68
N VAL A 76 -11.64 20.73 10.12
CA VAL A 76 -12.03 20.79 8.70
C VAL A 76 -12.82 22.08 8.40
N LYS A 77 -13.82 22.43 9.22
CA LYS A 77 -14.62 23.65 9.04
C LYS A 77 -13.80 24.93 9.15
N GLN A 78 -12.79 24.96 10.02
CA GLN A 78 -11.93 26.13 10.22
C GLN A 78 -10.90 26.33 9.11
N ASN A 79 -10.28 25.25 8.63
CA ASN A 79 -9.13 25.33 7.73
C ASN A 79 -9.47 25.06 6.27
N GLY A 80 -10.60 24.39 6.01
CA GLY A 80 -11.00 23.89 4.70
C GLY A 80 -10.27 22.61 4.31
N GLU A 81 -11.04 21.62 3.84
CA GLU A 81 -10.55 20.28 3.47
C GLU A 81 -9.42 20.33 2.44
N SER A 82 -9.54 21.13 1.38
CA SER A 82 -8.52 21.22 0.32
C SER A 82 -7.20 21.81 0.79
N LYS A 83 -7.19 22.62 1.87
CA LYS A 83 -5.95 23.12 2.45
C LYS A 83 -5.28 22.02 3.26
N LEU A 84 -6.05 21.37 4.14
CA LEU A 84 -5.58 20.24 4.94
C LEU A 84 -4.95 19.17 4.04
N TRP A 85 -5.66 18.73 3.00
CA TRP A 85 -5.14 17.75 2.05
C TRP A 85 -3.76 18.11 1.48
N ARG A 86 -3.59 19.37 1.06
CA ARG A 86 -2.31 19.86 0.51
C ARG A 86 -1.20 19.90 1.56
N ASP A 87 -1.53 20.22 2.80
CA ASP A 87 -0.57 20.32 3.89
C ASP A 87 -0.12 18.90 4.32
N HIS A 88 -1.05 17.96 4.51
CA HIS A 88 -0.73 16.57 4.83
C HIS A 88 0.03 15.87 3.69
N TRP A 89 -0.35 16.09 2.44
CA TRP A 89 0.36 15.53 1.30
C TRP A 89 1.82 16.00 1.24
N LYS A 90 2.11 17.27 1.59
CA LYS A 90 3.49 17.77 1.66
C LYS A 90 4.29 17.12 2.78
N ILE A 91 3.71 16.99 3.98
CA ILE A 91 4.34 16.33 5.12
C ILE A 91 4.70 14.90 4.74
N TYR A 92 3.72 14.20 4.17
CA TYR A 92 3.88 12.86 3.65
C TYR A 92 5.04 12.80 2.65
N GLN A 93 5.01 13.59 1.57
CA GLN A 93 6.09 13.62 0.58
C GLN A 93 7.48 13.87 1.19
N GLN A 94 7.58 14.76 2.18
CA GLN A 94 8.84 15.06 2.87
C GLN A 94 9.37 13.84 3.64
N ALA A 95 8.50 13.10 4.32
CA ALA A 95 8.87 11.89 5.07
C ALA A 95 9.52 10.80 4.22
N PHE A 96 9.13 10.72 2.94
CA PHE A 96 9.66 9.75 1.98
C PHE A 96 10.61 10.36 0.95
N SER A 97 10.93 11.64 1.07
CA SER A 97 11.84 12.35 0.17
C SER A 97 13.31 11.91 0.27
N ALA A 98 13.63 11.01 1.21
CA ALA A 98 14.97 10.46 1.37
C ALA A 98 15.46 9.84 0.05
N PRO A 99 16.72 10.10 -0.36
CA PRO A 99 17.25 9.74 -1.69
C PRO A 99 17.27 8.23 -1.99
N TYR A 100 17.04 7.38 -0.98
CA TYR A 100 17.10 5.93 -1.07
C TYR A 100 15.72 5.24 -1.13
N ARG A 101 14.61 5.97 -1.33
CA ARG A 101 13.25 5.39 -1.43
C ARG A 101 12.58 5.55 -2.82
N PRO A 102 13.17 5.12 -3.95
CA PRO A 102 12.49 5.16 -5.26
C PRO A 102 11.14 4.42 -5.28
N LEU A 103 11.05 3.31 -4.55
CA LEU A 103 9.86 2.47 -4.48
C LEU A 103 8.65 3.21 -3.89
N HIS A 104 8.88 4.17 -2.99
CA HIS A 104 7.80 5.01 -2.46
C HIS A 104 7.08 5.77 -3.58
N LYS A 105 7.84 6.37 -4.50
CA LYS A 105 7.28 7.14 -5.62
C LYS A 105 6.51 6.28 -6.63
N LEU A 106 6.78 4.97 -6.66
CA LEU A 106 6.16 4.04 -7.60
C LEU A 106 4.87 3.44 -7.06
N PHE A 107 4.85 3.10 -5.77
CA PHE A 107 3.78 2.29 -5.18
C PHE A 107 2.88 3.05 -4.22
N HIS A 108 3.31 4.19 -3.66
CA HIS A 108 2.50 4.90 -2.67
C HIS A 108 1.68 6.02 -3.32
N GLY A 109 0.36 5.94 -3.14
CA GLY A 109 -0.59 7.02 -3.26
C GLY A 109 -0.98 7.59 -1.89
N PHE A 110 -2.00 8.45 -1.88
CA PHE A 110 -2.53 9.09 -0.69
C PHE A 110 -4.06 9.14 -0.78
N GLY A 111 -4.74 8.73 0.27
CA GLY A 111 -6.19 8.65 0.35
C GLY A 111 -6.75 9.31 1.60
N SER A 112 -8.06 9.54 1.60
CA SER A 112 -8.82 9.87 2.80
C SER A 112 -9.94 8.86 3.01
N ALA A 113 -10.20 8.55 4.28
CA ALA A 113 -11.40 7.86 4.72
C ALA A 113 -12.15 8.79 5.68
N SER A 114 -13.47 8.88 5.54
CA SER A 114 -14.33 9.66 6.43
C SER A 114 -15.27 8.73 7.19
N ILE A 115 -15.40 8.96 8.49
CA ILE A 115 -16.39 8.31 9.34
C ILE A 115 -17.30 9.39 9.91
N GLU A 116 -18.60 9.24 9.69
CA GLU A 116 -19.64 10.14 10.20
C GLU A 116 -20.54 9.41 11.20
N CYS A 117 -20.80 10.05 12.34
CA CYS A 117 -21.74 9.55 13.32
C CYS A 117 -23.18 9.84 12.87
N LEU A 118 -23.97 8.78 12.63
CA LEU A 118 -25.37 8.89 12.22
C LEU A 118 -26.31 9.50 13.28
N THR A 119 -25.86 9.67 14.52
CA THR A 119 -26.67 10.26 15.62
C THR A 119 -26.45 11.76 15.76
N CYS A 120 -25.20 12.22 15.73
CA CYS A 120 -24.87 13.64 15.95
C CYS A 120 -24.36 14.37 14.70
N GLY A 121 -24.09 13.68 13.60
CA GLY A 121 -23.55 14.26 12.36
C GLY A 121 -22.09 14.75 12.47
N GLU A 122 -21.42 14.46 13.58
CA GLU A 122 -19.99 14.72 13.70
C GLU A 122 -19.21 13.70 12.87
N PHE A 123 -18.16 14.17 12.20
CA PHE A 123 -17.34 13.34 11.33
C PHE A 123 -15.85 13.51 11.63
N ASN A 124 -15.08 12.50 11.25
CA ASN A 124 -13.62 12.52 11.28
C ASN A 124 -13.10 12.08 9.91
N ILE A 125 -12.09 12.78 9.41
CA ILE A 125 -11.37 12.42 8.20
C ILE A 125 -9.99 11.92 8.60
N LYS A 126 -9.68 10.68 8.24
CA LYS A 126 -8.34 10.12 8.34
C LYS A 126 -7.64 10.24 6.99
N MET A 127 -6.48 10.87 6.96
CA MET A 127 -5.63 10.92 5.77
C MET A 127 -4.46 9.95 5.92
N GLU A 128 -4.29 9.04 4.95
CA GLU A 128 -3.26 7.99 5.05
C GLU A 128 -2.67 7.58 3.70
N PRO A 129 -1.42 7.08 3.69
CA PRO A 129 -0.85 6.43 2.52
C PRO A 129 -1.65 5.22 2.06
N ILE A 130 -1.68 5.03 0.75
CA ILE A 130 -2.23 3.82 0.14
C ILE A 130 -1.17 3.19 -0.76
N THR A 131 -0.80 1.94 -0.49
CA THR A 131 0.15 1.17 -1.32
C THR A 131 -0.58 0.23 -2.29
N LEU A 132 -1.80 -0.19 -1.93
CA LEU A 132 -2.63 -1.08 -2.72
C LEU A 132 -4.11 -0.77 -2.50
N LEU A 133 -4.91 -0.90 -3.56
CA LEU A 133 -6.37 -0.89 -3.46
C LEU A 133 -6.91 -2.32 -3.52
N SER A 134 -7.53 -2.77 -2.42
CA SER A 134 -8.23 -4.05 -2.35
C SER A 134 -9.67 -3.85 -2.80
N LEU A 135 -9.94 -4.13 -4.08
CA LEU A 135 -11.26 -3.89 -4.66
C LEU A 135 -12.22 -5.05 -4.39
N PRO A 136 -13.47 -4.77 -3.99
CA PRO A 136 -14.46 -5.80 -3.78
C PRO A 136 -14.90 -6.41 -5.11
N ILE A 137 -15.20 -7.70 -5.08
CA ILE A 137 -15.84 -8.42 -6.19
C ILE A 137 -17.23 -8.81 -5.71
N LEU A 138 -18.27 -8.17 -6.26
CA LEU A 138 -19.64 -8.60 -6.01
C LEU A 138 -20.04 -9.59 -7.09
N ASN A 139 -20.33 -10.80 -6.63
CA ASN A 139 -20.98 -11.83 -7.42
C ASN A 139 -22.47 -11.91 -7.07
N ASP A 140 -23.10 -10.76 -6.79
CA ASP A 140 -24.55 -10.71 -6.71
C ASP A 140 -25.12 -10.98 -8.11
N GLN A 141 -26.04 -11.95 -8.21
CA GLN A 141 -26.71 -12.32 -9.45
C GLN A 141 -27.47 -11.13 -10.06
N ASN A 142 -27.89 -10.16 -9.23
CA ASN A 142 -28.66 -9.00 -9.67
C ASN A 142 -27.79 -7.79 -10.03
N GLN A 143 -26.57 -7.66 -9.46
CA GLN A 143 -25.64 -6.55 -9.73
C GLN A 143 -24.17 -7.00 -9.73
N PRO A 144 -23.74 -7.80 -10.71
CA PRO A 144 -22.35 -8.22 -10.78
C PRO A 144 -21.41 -7.02 -11.06
N LEU A 145 -20.27 -6.99 -10.36
CA LEU A 145 -19.18 -6.06 -10.68
C LEU A 145 -18.42 -6.55 -11.90
N THR A 146 -18.95 -6.23 -13.08
CA THR A 146 -18.45 -6.74 -14.38
C THR A 146 -17.24 -6.00 -14.93
N SER A 147 -16.79 -4.91 -14.29
CA SER A 147 -15.66 -4.12 -14.76
C SER A 147 -14.88 -3.51 -13.60
N LEU A 148 -13.60 -3.23 -13.84
CA LEU A 148 -12.74 -2.52 -12.89
C LEU A 148 -13.35 -1.17 -12.48
N SER A 149 -13.91 -0.43 -13.44
CA SER A 149 -14.57 0.85 -13.17
C SER A 149 -15.72 0.70 -12.17
N LYS A 150 -16.58 -0.31 -12.34
CA LYS A 150 -17.66 -0.58 -11.39
C LYS A 150 -17.14 -0.95 -10.01
N ALA A 151 -16.06 -1.74 -9.93
CA ALA A 151 -15.46 -2.12 -8.66
C ALA A 151 -14.87 -0.89 -7.92
N LEU A 152 -14.26 0.03 -8.66
CA LEU A 152 -13.80 1.31 -8.12
C LEU A 152 -14.96 2.20 -7.66
N GLU A 153 -16.02 2.33 -8.48
CA GLU A 153 -17.22 3.08 -8.10
C GLU A 153 -17.85 2.53 -6.83
N TYR A 154 -17.88 1.19 -6.69
CA TYR A 154 -18.37 0.55 -5.48
C TYR A 154 -17.45 0.79 -4.27
N TYR A 155 -16.13 0.68 -4.44
CA TYR A 155 -15.15 0.91 -3.38
C TYR A 155 -15.29 2.28 -2.70
N PHE A 156 -15.72 3.31 -3.43
CA PHE A 156 -15.91 4.66 -2.89
C PHE A 156 -17.32 4.92 -2.31
N LYS A 157 -18.21 3.93 -2.30
CA LYS A 157 -19.55 4.10 -1.70
C LYS A 157 -19.42 4.18 -0.17
N PRO A 158 -20.16 5.09 0.49
CA PRO A 158 -20.27 5.09 1.94
C PRO A 158 -20.86 3.76 2.42
N GLU A 159 -20.22 3.17 3.42
CA GLU A 159 -20.71 1.97 4.11
C GLU A 159 -21.29 2.36 5.47
N ILE A 160 -22.39 1.71 5.84
CA ILE A 160 -22.97 1.84 7.18
C ILE A 160 -22.37 0.70 8.03
N LEU A 161 -21.61 1.08 9.06
CA LEU A 161 -20.97 0.18 10.01
C LEU A 161 -21.93 -0.26 11.13
#